data_AF-A0A2A3T0T6-F1
#
_entry.id   AF-A0A2A3T0T6-F1
#
_cell.length_a   1.000
_cell.length_b   1.000
_cell.length_c   1.000
_cell.angle_alpha   90.00
_cell.angle_beta   90.00
_cell.angle_gamma   90.00
#
_symmetry.space_group_name_H-M   'P 1'
#
loop_
_entity.id
_entity.type
_entity.pdbx_description
1 polymer ?
#
loop_
_entity_poly.entity_id
_entity_poly.type
_entity_poly.pdbx_seq_one_letter_code
_entity_poly.pdbx_strand_id
1 'polypeptide(L)' 'GDMNVIGNSLSIPVVTYGPGDPHAAHTIDEKISIDEYLRGIEVLKRTIQHLKRLHDKIK' A
#
# COMPACT_ATOMS: atom_id res chain seq x y z
N GLY A 1 -3.44 -13.39 -5.60
CA GLY A 1 -2.72 -12.77 -4.47
C GLY A 1 -3.71 -12.41 -3.38
N ASP A 2 -3.21 -12.13 -2.18
CA ASP A 2 -4.01 -11.90 -0.96
C ASP A 2 -5.10 -10.85 -1.14
N MET A 3 -4.80 -9.77 -1.87
CA MET A 3 -5.76 -8.72 -2.20
C MET A 3 -7.01 -9.26 -2.93
N ASN A 4 -6.84 -10.19 -3.88
CA ASN A 4 -7.97 -10.77 -4.61
C ASN A 4 -8.80 -11.69 -3.70
N VAL A 5 -8.16 -12.40 -2.77
CA VAL A 5 -8.86 -13.27 -1.82
C VAL A 5 -9.68 -12.42 -0.84
N ILE A 6 -9.06 -11.41 -0.24
CA ILE A 6 -9.71 -10.53 0.74
C ILE A 6 -10.82 -9.70 0.09
N GLY A 7 -10.54 -9.08 -1.07
CA GLY A 7 -11.51 -8.24 -1.78
C GLY A 7 -12.75 -9.02 -2.18
N ASN A 8 -12.59 -10.23 -2.73
CA ASN A 8 -13.72 -11.08 -3.10
C ASN A 8 -14.48 -11.61 -1.88
N SER A 9 -13.77 -12.01 -0.82
CA SER A 9 -14.40 -12.60 0.38
C SER A 9 -15.21 -11.57 1.18
N LEU A 10 -14.68 -10.37 1.36
CA LEU A 10 -15.27 -9.34 2.21
C LEU A 10 -16.13 -8.32 1.44
N SER A 11 -16.08 -8.32 0.11
CA SER A 11 -16.77 -7.34 -0.75
C SER A 11 -16.46 -5.89 -0.37
N ILE A 12 -15.20 -5.61 -0.01
CA ILE A 12 -14.71 -4.27 0.34
C ILE A 12 -13.72 -3.76 -0.70
N PRO A 13 -13.60 -2.44 -0.90
CA PRO A 13 -12.53 -1.86 -1.70
C PRO A 13 -11.16 -2.19 -1.10
N VAL A 14 -10.23 -2.68 -1.93
CA VAL A 14 -8.87 -3.06 -1.51
C VAL A 14 -7.84 -2.50 -2.49
N VAL A 15 -6.66 -2.18 -1.98
CA VAL A 15 -5.50 -1.75 -2.76
C VAL A 15 -4.23 -2.30 -2.13
N THR A 16 -3.26 -2.68 -2.95
CA THR A 16 -1.90 -3.03 -2.52
C THR A 16 -0.96 -1.89 -2.89
N TYR A 17 -0.19 -1.42 -1.93
CA TYR A 17 0.81 -0.37 -2.12
C TYR A 17 2.09 -0.70 -1.36
N GLY A 18 3.22 -0.51 -2.01
CA GLY A 18 4.55 -0.58 -1.43
C GLY A 18 5.56 0.11 -2.35
N PRO A 19 6.63 0.70 -1.81
CA PRO A 19 7.72 1.25 -2.61
C PRO A 19 8.61 0.11 -3.16
N GLY A 20 9.40 0.40 -4.19
CA GLY A 20 10.31 -0.55 -4.84
C GLY A 20 9.80 -1.04 -6.20
N ASP A 21 10.67 -1.77 -6.90
CA ASP A 21 10.36 -2.35 -8.20
C ASP A 21 9.86 -3.80 -8.05
N PRO A 22 8.58 -4.09 -8.33
CA PRO A 22 8.05 -5.45 -8.25
C PRO A 22 8.67 -6.39 -9.30
N HIS A 23 9.24 -5.87 -10.39
CA HIS A 23 9.90 -6.70 -11.40
C HIS A 23 11.24 -7.27 -10.92
N ALA A 24 11.85 -6.66 -9.90
CA ALA A 24 13.08 -7.15 -9.28
C ALA A 24 12.84 -8.27 -8.26
N ALA A 25 11.57 -8.60 -7.97
CA ALA A 25 11.22 -9.64 -7.02
C ALA A 25 11.84 -10.99 -7.40
N HIS A 26 12.40 -11.68 -6.41
CA HIS A 26 13.07 -12.98 -6.58
C HIS A 26 14.32 -12.94 -7.47
N THR A 27 14.93 -11.78 -7.64
CA THR A 27 16.26 -11.65 -8.26
C THR A 27 17.36 -11.56 -7.20
N ILE A 28 18.60 -11.85 -7.58
CA ILE A 28 19.76 -11.73 -6.68
C ILE A 28 20.10 -10.27 -6.31
N ASP A 29 19.60 -9.31 -7.10
CA ASP A 29 19.86 -7.87 -6.92
C ASP A 29 18.58 -7.15 -6.49
N GLU A 30 17.65 -7.87 -5.84
CA GLU A 30 16.47 -7.30 -5.22
C GLU A 30 16.89 -6.28 -4.16
N LYS A 31 16.56 -5.02 -4.41
CA LYS A 31 16.91 -3.89 -3.55
C LYS A 31 15.92 -2.76 -3.75
N ILE A 32 15.93 -1.85 -2.78
CA ILE A 32 15.09 -0.67 -2.78
C ILE A 32 15.92 0.55 -2.39
N SER A 33 15.61 1.71 -2.95
CA SER A 33 16.17 2.98 -2.49
C SER A 33 15.68 3.28 -1.07
N ILE A 34 16.60 3.63 -0.17
CA ILE A 34 16.25 4.05 1.20
C ILE A 34 15.31 5.26 1.17
N ASP A 35 15.53 6.19 0.26
CA ASP A 35 14.66 7.36 0.13
C ASP A 35 13.26 6.97 -0.34
N GLU A 36 13.15 5.97 -1.21
CA GLU A 36 11.86 5.47 -1.66
C GLU A 36 11.12 4.72 -0.55
N TYR A 37 11.85 3.93 0.24
CA TYR A 37 11.33 3.31 1.45
C TYR A 37 10.77 4.34 2.44
N LEU A 38 11.53 5.38 2.75
CA LEU A 38 11.10 6.46 3.65
C LEU A 38 9.92 7.26 3.09
N ARG A 39 9.90 7.53 1.78
CA ARG A 39 8.73 8.15 1.12
C ARG A 39 7.51 7.26 1.19
N GLY A 40 7.65 5.94 1.01
CA GLY A 40 6.56 4.99 1.14
C GLY A 40 5.90 5.02 2.52
N ILE A 41 6.71 5.15 3.58
CA ILE A 41 6.19 5.33 4.95
C ILE A 41 5.35 6.60 5.07
N GLU A 42 5.82 7.72 4.52
CA GLU A 42 5.08 8.99 4.58
C GLU A 42 3.76 8.93 3.77
N VAL A 43 3.76 8.24 2.62
CA VAL A 43 2.54 7.98 1.84
C VAL A 43 1.53 7.17 2.65
N LEU A 44 1.97 6.08 3.30
CA LEU A 44 1.09 5.25 4.14
C LEU A 44 0.49 6.06 5.30
N LYS A 45 1.33 6.83 6.00
CA LYS A 45 0.90 7.70 7.11
C LYS A 45 -0.17 8.70 6.67
N ARG A 46 0.06 9.41 5.56
CA ARG A 46 -0.93 10.37 5.01
C ARG A 46 -2.21 9.69 4.55
N THR A 47 -2.09 8.51 3.96
CA THR A 47 -3.24 7.74 3.48
C THR A 47 -4.19 7.39 4.63
N ILE A 48 -3.67 6.88 5.74
CA ILE A 48 -4.48 6.56 6.94
C ILE A 48 -5.18 7.82 7.47
N GLN A 49 -4.46 8.94 7.57
CA GLN A 49 -5.04 10.21 8.00
C GLN A 49 -6.15 10.71 7.06
N HIS A 50 -5.95 10.58 5.74
CA HIS A 50 -6.95 10.95 4.74
C HIS A 50 -8.17 10.05 4.77
N LEU A 51 -8.00 8.74 4.92
CA LEU A 51 -9.10 7.78 5.06
C LEU A 51 -9.93 8.07 6.31
N LYS A 52 -9.29 8.32 7.45
CA LYS A 52 -9.99 8.75 8.67
C LYS A 52 -10.80 10.02 8.42
N ARG A 53 -10.18 11.05 7.86
CA ARG A 53 -10.86 12.33 7.55
C ARG A 53 -12.04 12.13 6.60
N LEU A 54 -11.92 11.23 5.62
CA LEU A 54 -12.99 10.94 4.67
C LEU A 54 -14.16 10.22 5.36
N HIS A 55 -13.87 9.21 6.19
CA HIS A 55 -14.88 8.50 6.97
C HIS A 55 -15.63 9.44 7.92
N ASP A 56 -14.90 10.31 8.63
CA ASP A 56 -15.48 11.26 9.59
C ASP A 56 -16.36 12.34 8.90
N LYS A 57 -16.24 12.56 7.58
CA LYS A 57 -17.10 13.48 6.81
C LYS A 57 -18.39 12.84 6.28
N ILE A 58 -18.45 11.51 6.25
CA ILE A 58 -19.60 10.74 5.73
C ILE A 58 -20.61 10.45 6.85
N LYS A 59 -20.16 10.47 8.10
CA LYS A 59 -21.02 10.51 9.30
C LYS A 59 -21.51 11.92 9.58
#